data_AF-A0A969ENM4-F1
#
_entry.id   AF-A0A969ENM4-F1
#
_cell.length_a   1.000
_cell.length_b   1.000
_cell.length_c   1.000
_cell.angle_alpha   90.00
_cell.angle_beta   90.00
_cell.angle_gamma   90.00
#
_symmetry.space_group_name_H-M   'P 1'
#
loop_
_entity.id
_entity.type
_entity.pdbx_description
1 polymer ?
#
loop_
_entity_poly.entity_id
_entity_poly.type
_entity_poly.pdbx_seq_one_letter_code
_entity_poly.pdbx_strand_id
1 'polypeptide(L)'
;MIQSESFTPENIFRLWGIVIGFAVVATVIGMIFTHIVSTVIQVVKTGDKEPKMEGIQDERDQLIDLKGTKVTYTVYSTGTFISMLTFVFDQPPLVMFTLLIFFGILAQVISDIWRLYLYRRGG
;
A
#
# COMPACT_ATOMS: atom_id res chain seq x y z
N MET A 1 26.73 -3.09 27.10
CA MET A 1 26.53 -1.65 26.83
C MET A 1 26.86 -1.25 25.38
N ILE A 2 26.76 -2.17 24.40
CA ILE A 2 27.12 -1.94 22.98
C ILE A 2 25.88 -1.77 22.07
N GLN A 3 24.69 -2.21 22.51
CA GLN A 3 23.47 -2.14 21.69
C GLN A 3 22.80 -0.75 21.61
N SER A 4 23.15 0.20 22.48
CA SER A 4 22.52 1.52 22.50
C SER A 4 23.03 2.47 21.42
N GLU A 5 24.20 2.22 20.82
CA GLU A 5 24.73 3.06 19.74
C GLU A 5 23.99 2.86 18.39
N SER A 6 23.36 1.69 18.17
CA SER A 6 22.66 1.42 16.92
C SER A 6 21.28 2.08 16.83
N PHE A 7 20.62 2.35 17.96
CA PHE A 7 19.26 2.91 18.03
C PHE A 7 19.24 4.42 18.27
N THR A 8 20.23 5.15 17.75
CA THR A 8 20.17 6.61 17.72
C THR A 8 19.11 7.07 16.70
N PRO A 9 18.43 8.21 16.93
CA PRO A 9 17.46 8.75 15.99
C PRO A 9 18.01 8.87 14.56
N GLU A 10 19.24 9.37 14.41
CA GLU A 10 19.91 9.52 13.10
C GLU A 10 20.06 8.19 12.35
N ASN A 11 20.51 7.14 13.04
CA ASN A 11 20.66 5.81 12.45
C ASN A 11 19.31 5.22 12.05
N ILE A 12 18.26 5.45 12.86
CA ILE A 12 16.89 4.98 12.57
C ILE A 12 16.33 5.71 11.34
N PHE A 13 16.49 7.03 11.25
CA PHE A 13 16.04 7.79 10.07
C PHE A 13 16.79 7.37 8.80
N ARG A 14 18.11 7.19 8.87
CA ARG A 14 18.92 6.69 7.74
C ARG A 14 18.46 5.30 7.30
N LEU A 15 18.27 4.38 8.26
CA LEU A 15 17.79 3.03 7.98
C LEU A 15 16.43 3.08 7.26
N TRP A 16 15.46 3.79 7.80
CA TRP A 16 14.13 3.88 7.21
C TRP A 16 14.13 4.59 5.86
N GLY A 17 14.96 5.60 5.66
CA GLY A 17 15.14 6.24 4.36
C GLY A 17 15.63 5.25 3.29
N ILE A 18 16.62 4.41 3.63
CA ILE A 18 17.12 3.36 2.72
C ILE A 18 16.04 2.29 2.48
N VAL A 19 15.39 1.81 3.55
CA VAL A 19 14.35 0.77 3.46
C VAL A 19 13.18 1.24 2.60
N ILE A 20 12.66 2.45 2.83
CA ILE A 20 11.55 3.03 2.05
C ILE A 20 12.00 3.26 0.60
N GLY A 21 13.19 3.82 0.37
CA GLY A 21 13.71 4.03 -0.97
C GLY A 21 13.80 2.72 -1.77
N PHE A 22 14.36 1.67 -1.16
CA PHE A 22 14.44 0.35 -1.78
C PHE A 22 13.06 -0.28 -1.98
N ALA A 23 12.16 -0.15 -0.99
CA ALA A 23 10.80 -0.66 -1.10
C ALA A 23 10.02 -0.01 -2.25
N VAL A 24 10.15 1.31 -2.45
CA VAL A 24 9.52 2.01 -3.58
C VAL A 24 10.06 1.48 -4.90
N VAL A 25 11.39 1.41 -5.07
CA VAL A 25 12.01 0.89 -6.31
C VAL A 25 11.58 -0.56 -6.58
N ALA A 26 11.63 -1.42 -5.55
CA ALA A 26 11.22 -2.81 -5.67
C ALA A 26 9.73 -2.94 -6.03
N THR A 27 8.86 -2.10 -5.47
CA THR A 27 7.41 -2.11 -5.76
C THR A 27 7.15 -1.68 -7.20
N VAL A 28 7.81 -0.62 -7.68
CA VAL A 28 7.67 -0.15 -9.07
C VAL A 28 8.11 -1.25 -10.04
N ILE A 29 9.29 -1.86 -9.81
CA ILE A 29 9.78 -2.97 -10.62
C ILE A 29 8.80 -4.14 -10.59
N GLY A 30 8.33 -4.54 -9.40
CA GLY A 30 7.36 -5.62 -9.22
C GLY A 30 6.03 -5.37 -9.95
N MET A 31 5.51 -4.14 -9.92
CA MET A 31 4.30 -3.75 -10.66
C MET A 31 4.50 -3.91 -12.17
N ILE A 32 5.62 -3.42 -12.70
CA ILE A 32 5.95 -3.54 -14.13
C ILE A 32 6.02 -5.03 -14.53
N PHE A 33 6.74 -5.84 -13.77
CA PHE A 33 6.84 -7.28 -14.04
C PHE A 33 5.48 -7.97 -13.98
N THR A 34 4.67 -7.67 -12.98
CA THR A 34 3.33 -8.26 -12.80
C THR A 34 2.42 -7.93 -13.98
N HIS A 35 2.45 -6.68 -14.47
CA HIS A 35 1.70 -6.28 -15.66
C HIS A 35 2.16 -7.03 -16.91
N ILE A 36 3.46 -7.07 -17.19
CA ILE A 36 4.01 -7.76 -18.36
C ILE A 36 3.64 -9.25 -18.34
N VAL A 37 3.86 -9.93 -17.21
CA VAL A 37 3.57 -11.35 -17.05
C VAL A 37 2.07 -11.63 -17.23
N SER A 38 1.21 -10.80 -16.62
CA SER A 38 -0.25 -10.96 -16.75
C SER A 38 -0.71 -10.83 -18.20
N THR A 39 -0.19 -9.84 -18.93
CA THR A 39 -0.48 -9.66 -20.36
C THR A 39 0.00 -10.86 -21.19
N VAL A 40 1.22 -11.35 -20.97
CA VAL A 40 1.76 -12.51 -21.69
C VAL A 40 0.90 -13.76 -21.44
N ILE A 41 0.55 -14.03 -20.19
CA ILE A 41 -0.31 -15.18 -19.83
C ILE A 41 -1.66 -15.08 -20.53
N GLN A 42 -2.25 -13.89 -20.59
CA GLN A 42 -3.55 -13.67 -21.22
C GLN A 42 -3.50 -13.89 -22.73
N VAL A 43 -2.47 -13.37 -23.41
CA VAL A 43 -2.27 -13.59 -24.85
C VAL A 43 -2.05 -15.06 -25.19
N VAL A 44 -1.24 -15.78 -24.38
CA VAL A 44 -1.00 -17.21 -24.59
C VAL A 44 -2.26 -18.05 -24.37
N LYS A 45 -3.09 -17.72 -23.37
CA LYS A 45 -4.33 -18.46 -23.08
C LYS A 45 -5.44 -18.18 -24.08
N THR A 46 -5.63 -16.93 -24.50
CA THR A 46 -6.78 -16.53 -25.32
C THR A 46 -6.49 -16.63 -26.82
N GLY A 47 -5.21 -16.66 -27.25
CA GLY A 47 -4.83 -16.87 -28.65
C GLY A 47 -5.17 -15.71 -29.61
N ASP A 48 -5.90 -14.69 -29.15
CA ASP A 48 -6.21 -13.49 -29.92
C ASP A 48 -5.03 -12.48 -29.90
N LYS A 49 -4.70 -11.95 -31.08
CA LYS A 49 -3.66 -10.90 -31.28
C LYS A 49 -4.10 -9.52 -30.79
N GLU A 50 -5.38 -9.37 -30.49
CA GLU A 50 -5.92 -8.26 -29.75
C GLU A 50 -6.33 -8.81 -28.39
N PRO A 51 -5.65 -8.48 -27.29
CA PRO A 51 -6.18 -8.76 -25.98
C PRO A 51 -7.48 -7.98 -25.89
N LYS A 52 -8.61 -8.63 -26.19
CA LYS A 52 -9.90 -8.13 -25.72
C LYS A 52 -9.69 -8.00 -24.23
N MET A 53 -9.69 -6.75 -23.76
CA MET A 53 -9.81 -6.46 -22.35
C MET A 53 -11.21 -6.97 -21.95
N GLU A 54 -11.36 -8.29 -21.86
CA GLU A 54 -12.57 -8.97 -21.40
C GLU A 54 -12.69 -8.63 -19.93
N GLY A 55 -13.53 -7.64 -19.70
CA GLY A 55 -13.61 -6.88 -18.47
C GLY A 55 -13.45 -5.41 -18.79
N ILE A 56 -14.37 -4.85 -19.58
CA ILE A 56 -14.72 -3.44 -19.42
C ILE A 56 -14.99 -3.31 -17.93
N GLN A 57 -14.09 -2.66 -17.19
CA GLN A 57 -14.31 -2.34 -15.79
C GLN A 57 -15.65 -1.60 -15.79
N ASP A 58 -16.70 -2.26 -15.31
CA ASP A 58 -18.04 -1.69 -15.31
C ASP A 58 -17.96 -0.37 -14.54
N GLU A 59 -18.73 0.65 -14.92
CA GLU A 59 -18.74 1.94 -14.20
C GLU A 59 -18.92 1.71 -12.68
N ARG A 60 -19.63 0.63 -12.34
CA ARG A 60 -19.81 0.12 -10.99
C ARG A 60 -18.51 -0.29 -10.30
N ASP A 61 -17.65 -1.07 -10.96
CA ASP A 61 -16.36 -1.51 -10.40
C ASP A 61 -15.42 -0.33 -10.21
N GLN A 62 -15.45 0.63 -11.13
CA GLN A 62 -14.69 1.88 -10.98
C GLN A 62 -15.16 2.70 -9.77
N LEU A 63 -16.48 2.80 -9.55
CA LEU A 63 -17.04 3.48 -8.38
C LEU A 63 -16.71 2.76 -7.07
N ILE A 64 -16.66 1.42 -7.06
CA ILE A 64 -16.27 0.64 -5.88
C ILE A 64 -14.79 0.85 -5.57
N ASP A 65 -13.93 0.83 -6.58
CA ASP A 65 -12.49 1.08 -6.42
C ASP A 65 -12.22 2.49 -5.89
N LEU A 66 -12.87 3.51 -6.47
CA LEU A 66 -12.79 4.90 -5.99
C LEU A 66 -13.24 5.04 -4.53
N LYS A 67 -14.32 4.37 -4.14
CA LYS A 67 -14.79 4.38 -2.74
C LYS A 67 -13.81 3.70 -1.80
N GLY A 68 -13.26 2.54 -2.18
CA GLY A 68 -12.24 1.84 -1.40
C GLY A 68 -10.98 2.69 -1.22
N THR A 69 -10.53 3.34 -2.29
CA THR A 69 -9.38 4.25 -2.29
C THR A 69 -9.62 5.46 -1.38
N LYS A 70 -10.82 6.04 -1.40
CA LYS A 70 -11.19 7.15 -0.49
C LYS A 70 -11.12 6.73 0.98
N VAL A 71 -11.63 5.54 1.32
CA VAL A 71 -11.55 4.99 2.68
C VAL A 71 -10.09 4.75 3.07
N THR A 72 -9.30 4.15 2.18
CA THR A 72 -7.85 3.94 2.38
C THR A 72 -7.16 5.25 2.76
N TYR A 73 -7.32 6.31 1.95
CA TYR A 73 -6.65 7.58 2.21
C TYR A 73 -7.11 8.24 3.50
N THR A 74 -8.40 8.13 3.86
CA THR A 74 -8.92 8.69 5.11
C THR A 74 -8.28 8.01 6.32
N VAL A 75 -8.27 6.67 6.33
CA VAL A 75 -7.69 5.89 7.43
C VAL A 75 -6.19 6.10 7.49
N TYR A 76 -5.51 6.04 6.34
CA TYR A 76 -4.06 6.19 6.26
C TYR A 76 -3.60 7.58 6.68
N SER A 77 -4.28 8.64 6.24
CA SER A 77 -3.96 10.02 6.63
C SER A 77 -4.14 10.23 8.13
N THR A 78 -5.22 9.70 8.72
CA THR A 78 -5.48 9.80 10.15
C THR A 78 -4.42 9.04 10.96
N GLY A 79 -4.10 7.81 10.53
CA GLY A 79 -3.08 6.99 11.17
C GLY A 79 -1.67 7.58 11.06
N THR A 80 -1.35 8.18 9.90
CA THR A 80 -0.09 8.90 9.68
C THR A 80 0.03 10.10 10.60
N PHE A 81 -1.03 10.87 10.75
CA PHE A 81 -1.07 12.00 11.69
C PHE A 81 -0.83 11.55 13.13
N ILE A 82 -1.50 10.49 13.59
CA ILE A 82 -1.27 9.91 14.92
C ILE A 82 0.17 9.43 15.09
N SER A 83 0.73 8.80 14.05
CA SER A 83 2.12 8.34 14.06
C SER A 83 3.09 9.51 14.24
N MET A 84 2.89 10.61 13.50
CA MET A 84 3.70 11.82 13.63
C MET A 84 3.57 12.47 15.02
N LEU A 85 2.38 12.45 15.63
CA LEU A 85 2.19 12.96 16.99
C LEU A 85 3.06 12.24 18.01
N THR A 86 3.34 10.94 17.84
CA THR A 86 4.22 10.23 18.78
C THR A 86 5.62 10.85 18.85
N PHE A 87 6.13 11.36 17.73
CA PHE A 87 7.42 12.04 17.71
C PHE A 87 7.39 13.40 18.43
N VAL A 88 6.24 14.10 18.41
CA VAL A 88 6.04 15.34 19.18
C VAL A 88 6.06 15.09 20.70
N PHE A 89 5.66 13.89 21.14
CA PHE A 89 5.70 13.48 22.55
C PHE A 89 7.02 12.81 22.96
N ASP A 90 8.13 13.19 22.31
CA ASP A 90 9.49 12.68 22.58
C ASP A 90 9.62 11.14 22.52
N GLN A 91 8.74 10.46 21.78
CA GLN A 91 8.88 9.02 21.57
C GLN A 91 10.02 8.72 20.59
N PRO A 92 10.71 7.56 20.73
CA PRO A 92 11.73 7.14 19.78
C PRO A 92 11.18 7.09 18.35
N PRO A 93 11.95 7.50 17.32
CA PRO A 93 11.50 7.45 15.92
C PRO A 93 11.04 6.06 15.47
N LEU A 94 11.57 5.00 16.11
CA LEU A 94 11.14 3.62 15.88
C LEU A 94 9.64 3.43 16.11
N VAL A 95 9.06 4.08 17.14
CA VAL A 95 7.63 4.01 17.44
C VAL A 95 6.82 4.67 16.33
N MET A 96 7.25 5.85 15.87
CA MET A 96 6.63 6.56 14.75
C MET A 96 6.59 5.69 13.50
N PHE A 97 7.73 5.14 13.06
CA PHE A 97 7.78 4.31 11.85
C PHE A 97 6.99 3.01 11.98
N THR A 98 6.98 2.39 13.16
CA THR A 98 6.18 1.19 13.41
C THR A 98 4.69 1.49 13.27
N LEU A 99 4.23 2.62 13.81
CA LEU A 99 2.84 3.05 13.66
C LEU A 99 2.49 3.43 12.22
N LEU A 100 3.40 4.08 11.48
CA LEU A 100 3.18 4.38 10.05
C LEU A 100 2.91 3.11 9.24
N ILE A 101 3.70 2.06 9.47
CA ILE A 101 3.52 0.77 8.80
C ILE A 101 2.23 0.10 9.25
N PHE A 102 1.98 0.07 10.56
CA PHE A 102 0.76 -0.50 11.13
C PHE A 102 -0.49 0.13 10.52
N PHE A 103 -0.57 1.46 10.49
CA PHE A 103 -1.70 2.17 9.90
C PHE A 103 -1.76 2.04 8.38
N GLY A 104 -0.61 1.92 7.69
CA GLY A 104 -0.55 1.61 6.27
C GLY A 104 -1.22 0.27 5.94
N ILE A 105 -0.83 -0.79 6.65
CA ILE A 105 -1.41 -2.13 6.50
C ILE A 105 -2.89 -2.11 6.91
N LEU A 106 -3.21 -1.47 8.04
CA LEU A 106 -4.58 -1.39 8.53
C LEU A 106 -5.52 -0.67 7.53
N ALA A 107 -5.06 0.41 6.90
CA ALA A 107 -5.82 1.13 5.88
C ALA A 107 -6.10 0.25 4.66
N GLN A 108 -5.12 -0.54 4.21
CA GLN A 108 -5.30 -1.50 3.11
C GLN A 108 -6.31 -2.59 3.48
N VAL A 109 -6.16 -3.21 4.65
CA VAL A 109 -7.08 -4.25 5.13
C VAL A 109 -8.51 -3.73 5.24
N ILE A 110 -8.70 -2.54 5.81
CA ILE A 110 -10.04 -1.92 5.92
C ILE A 110 -10.62 -1.63 4.53
N SER A 111 -9.80 -1.16 3.59
CA SER A 111 -10.24 -0.92 2.21
C SER A 111 -10.66 -2.21 1.51
N ASP A 112 -9.90 -3.28 1.64
CA ASP A 112 -10.21 -4.57 1.01
C ASP A 112 -11.49 -5.17 1.58
N ILE A 113 -11.68 -5.08 2.90
CA ILE A 113 -12.94 -5.47 3.55
C ILE A 113 -14.09 -4.60 3.04
N TRP A 114 -13.89 -3.29 2.90
CA TRP A 114 -14.91 -2.37 2.40
C TRP A 114 -15.30 -2.66 0.95
N ARG A 115 -14.32 -2.94 0.09
CA ARG A 115 -14.52 -3.37 -1.31
C ARG A 115 -15.30 -4.68 -1.36
N LEU A 116 -14.91 -5.68 -0.58
CA LEU A 116 -15.60 -6.97 -0.49
C LEU A 116 -17.04 -6.81 0.02
N TYR A 117 -17.26 -5.93 1.00
CA TYR A 117 -18.58 -5.63 1.53
C TYR A 117 -19.47 -4.96 0.48
N LEU A 118 -18.96 -3.94 -0.23
CA LEU A 118 -19.68 -3.28 -1.32
C LEU A 118 -20.03 -4.26 -2.45
N TYR A 119 -19.12 -5.19 -2.76
CA TYR A 119 -19.35 -6.23 -3.76
C TYR A 119 -20.48 -7.19 -3.34
N ARG A 120 -20.48 -7.64 -2.08
CA ARG A 120 -21.53 -8.54 -1.55
C ARG A 120 -22.89 -7.88 -1.40
N ARG A 121 -22.95 -6.56 -1.19
CA ARG A 121 -24.21 -5.84 -1.03
C ARG A 121 -24.91 -5.52 -2.35
N GLY A 122 -24.30 -5.86 -3.49
CA GLY A 122 -24.94 -5.84 -4.80
C GLY A 122 -25.12 -4.46 -5.43
N GLY A 123 -24.66 -3.37 -4.80
CA GLY A 123 -25.04 -2.01 -5.18
C GLY A 123 -26.41 -1.65 -4.65
#